data_AF-A0A845WE85-F1
#
_entry.id   AF-A0A845WE85-F1
#
_cell.length_a   1.000
_cell.length_b   1.000
_cell.length_c   1.000
_cell.angle_alpha   90.00
_cell.angle_beta   90.00
_cell.angle_gamma   90.00
#
_symmetry.space_group_name_H-M   'P 1'
#
loop_
_entity.id
_entity.type
_entity.pdbx_description
1 polymer ?
#
loop_
_entity_poly.entity_id
_entity_poly.type
_entity_poly.pdbx_seq_one_letter_code
_entity_poly.pdbx_strand_id
1 'polypeptide(L)'
;MERVSVDWVVMPGNLGVRTAENKSRIPDLVIISENQRQAIRSMSSAVLESAPLLAVEIVSAGNPQDDYRYKRSEYAVREVPEYWIVDPIKSKVSVLRLVDGFYDLTEFTGNKKIESETFPELALTVEQVFAV
;
A
#
# COMPACT_ATOMS: atom_id res chain seq x y z
N MET A 1 -19.81 -13.61 4.92
CA MET A 1 -18.54 -13.00 5.35
C MET A 1 -18.90 -11.91 6.32
N GLU A 2 -18.58 -12.06 7.60
CA GLU A 2 -18.87 -11.06 8.63
C GLU A 2 -17.82 -9.94 8.51
N ARG A 3 -18.25 -8.67 8.55
CA ARG A 3 -17.30 -7.56 8.50
C ARG A 3 -16.63 -7.45 9.86
N VAL A 4 -15.30 -7.48 9.88
CA VAL A 4 -14.54 -7.12 11.07
C VAL A 4 -14.87 -5.67 11.41
N SER A 5 -15.19 -5.39 12.67
CA SER A 5 -15.52 -4.05 13.15
C SER A 5 -14.25 -3.21 13.28
N VAL A 6 -13.66 -2.82 12.15
CA VAL A 6 -12.49 -1.94 12.06
C VAL A 6 -12.85 -0.63 11.37
N ASP A 7 -12.25 0.46 11.81
CA ASP A 7 -12.47 1.81 11.27
C ASP A 7 -11.57 2.11 10.06
N TRP A 8 -11.35 1.12 9.19
CA TRP A 8 -10.47 1.24 8.03
C TRP A 8 -11.23 1.69 6.78
N VAL A 9 -10.57 2.53 5.99
CA VAL A 9 -11.12 3.12 4.77
C VAL A 9 -10.13 2.97 3.62
N VAL A 10 -10.65 2.53 2.48
CA VAL A 10 -9.90 2.44 1.22
C VAL A 10 -10.02 3.77 0.47
N MET A 11 -8.87 4.31 0.04
CA MET A 11 -8.75 5.54 -0.73
C MET A 11 -8.04 5.24 -2.07
N PRO A 12 -8.74 5.33 -3.22
CA PRO A 12 -8.15 5.01 -4.52
C PRO A 12 -7.47 6.22 -5.17
N GLY A 13 -6.25 6.07 -5.69
CA GLY A 13 -5.58 6.88 -6.73
C GLY A 13 -5.59 8.42 -6.64
N ASN A 14 -6.05 9.02 -5.54
CA ASN A 14 -6.28 10.46 -5.43
C ASN A 14 -5.83 11.05 -4.08
N LEU A 15 -5.30 10.22 -3.19
CA LEU A 15 -4.76 10.63 -1.91
C LEU A 15 -3.24 10.67 -1.99
N GLY A 16 -2.67 11.86 -1.79
CA GLY A 16 -1.23 11.99 -1.61
C GLY A 16 -0.80 11.41 -0.26
N VAL A 17 0.33 10.73 -0.21
CA VAL A 17 1.05 10.36 1.01
C VAL A 17 2.31 11.19 1.04
N ARG A 18 2.47 12.04 2.05
CA ARG A 18 3.69 12.84 2.24
C ARG A 18 4.87 11.87 2.45
N THR A 19 5.96 12.05 1.71
CA THR A 19 7.19 11.24 1.83
C THR A 19 8.43 12.04 2.23
N ALA A 20 8.41 13.37 2.08
CA ALA A 20 9.36 14.32 2.66
C ALA A 20 8.73 15.72 2.73
N GLU A 21 9.37 16.69 3.39
CA GLU A 21 8.85 18.05 3.65
C GLU A 21 8.09 18.68 2.45
N ASN A 22 8.63 18.54 1.24
CA ASN A 22 8.01 19.06 0.01
C ASN A 22 7.81 17.98 -1.06
N LYS A 23 7.61 16.72 -0.65
CA LYS A 23 7.43 15.60 -1.56
C LYS A 23 6.31 14.68 -1.09
N SER A 24 5.46 14.28 -2.02
CA SER A 24 4.42 13.29 -1.80
C SER A 24 4.37 12.30 -2.95
N ARG A 25 3.84 11.12 -2.68
CA ARG A 25 3.46 10.12 -3.68
C ARG A 25 1.95 10.02 -3.72
N ILE A 26 1.39 9.65 -4.87
CA ILE A 26 -0.03 9.29 -4.99
C ILE A 26 -0.02 7.80 -5.32
N PRO A 27 -0.18 6.92 -4.32
CA PRO A 27 -0.28 5.48 -4.56
C PRO A 27 -1.58 5.15 -5.31
N ASP A 28 -1.59 4.03 -6.02
CA ASP A 28 -2.80 3.56 -6.71
C ASP A 28 -3.93 3.22 -5.73
N LEU A 29 -3.58 2.71 -4.54
CA LEU A 29 -4.50 2.46 -3.46
C LEU A 29 -3.84 2.68 -2.10
N VAL A 30 -4.59 3.25 -1.16
CA VAL A 30 -4.17 3.45 0.22
C VAL A 30 -5.25 2.97 1.17
N ILE A 31 -4.87 2.34 2.28
CA ILE A 31 -5.77 2.06 3.41
C ILE A 31 -5.38 2.97 4.57
N ILE A 32 -6.37 3.69 5.10
CA ILE A 32 -6.21 4.61 6.22
C ILE A 32 -7.27 4.34 7.29
N SER A 33 -7.12 4.91 8.48
CA SER A 33 -8.18 4.97 9.48
C SER A 33 -9.23 6.05 9.15
N GLU A 34 -10.44 5.92 9.69
CA GLU A 34 -11.47 6.95 9.59
C GLU A 34 -11.00 8.28 10.24
N ASN A 35 -10.21 8.22 11.31
CA ASN A 35 -9.60 9.41 11.93
C ASN A 35 -8.69 10.15 10.95
N GLN A 36 -7.83 9.43 10.22
CA GLN A 36 -6.98 10.02 9.17
C GLN A 36 -7.83 10.63 8.06
N ARG A 37 -8.89 9.94 7.64
CA ARG A 37 -9.82 10.45 6.61
C ARG A 37 -10.49 11.75 7.04
N GLN A 38 -10.94 11.83 8.30
CA GLN A 38 -11.52 13.06 8.85
C GLN A 38 -10.49 14.19 8.92
N ALA A 39 -9.25 13.90 9.32
CA ALA A 39 -8.18 14.88 9.34
C ALA A 39 -7.87 15.44 7.94
N ILE A 40 -7.85 14.60 6.89
CA ILE A 40 -7.62 15.06 5.52
C ILE A 40 -8.75 15.99 5.03
N ARG A 41 -10.00 15.74 5.43
CA ARG A 41 -11.16 16.54 5.01
C ARG A 41 -11.11 18.00 5.47
N SER A 42 -10.36 18.30 6.53
CA SER A 42 -10.19 19.68 7.03
C SER A 42 -8.96 20.38 6.43
N MET A 43 -8.18 19.71 5.59
CA MET A 43 -6.97 20.26 4.97
C MET A 43 -7.26 20.89 3.60
N SER A 44 -6.39 21.81 3.19
CA SER A 44 -6.45 22.48 1.88
C SER A 44 -6.03 21.58 0.71
N SER A 45 -5.36 20.46 1.00
CA SER A 45 -4.94 19.46 0.03
C SER A 45 -5.22 18.05 0.55
N ALA A 46 -5.58 17.12 -0.33
CA ALA A 46 -5.72 15.70 -0.02
C ALA A 46 -4.34 15.01 0.08
N VAL A 47 -3.54 15.44 1.06
CA VAL A 47 -2.23 14.83 1.38
C VAL A 47 -2.27 14.36 2.82
N LEU A 48 -2.10 13.05 3.00
CA LEU A 48 -1.94 12.42 4.29
C LEU A 48 -0.53 12.71 4.82
N GLU A 49 -0.46 13.37 5.97
CA GLU A 49 0.81 13.69 6.63
C GLU A 49 1.33 12.55 7.51
N SER A 50 0.44 11.71 8.05
CA SER A 50 0.79 10.49 8.82
C SER A 50 0.97 9.26 7.93
N ALA A 51 1.54 8.19 8.48
CA ALA A 51 1.69 6.92 7.77
C ALA A 51 0.31 6.28 7.53
N PRO A 52 -0.04 5.86 6.30
CA PRO A 52 -1.21 5.00 6.08
C PRO A 52 -0.98 3.60 6.67
N LEU A 53 -2.03 2.80 6.78
CA LEU A 53 -1.94 1.38 7.15
C LEU A 53 -1.34 0.54 6.01
N LEU A 54 -1.65 0.92 4.78
CA LEU A 54 -1.13 0.26 3.58
C LEU A 54 -1.03 1.28 2.44
N ALA A 55 0.08 1.23 1.71
CA ALA A 55 0.19 1.81 0.37
C ALA A 55 0.34 0.69 -0.66
N VAL A 56 -0.32 0.81 -1.81
CA VAL A 56 -0.24 -0.15 -2.92
C VAL A 56 0.13 0.60 -4.19
N GLU A 57 1.10 0.05 -4.92
CA GLU A 57 1.53 0.54 -6.23
C GLU A 57 1.40 -0.60 -7.26
N ILE A 58 0.86 -0.27 -8.43
CA ILE A 58 0.71 -1.17 -9.55
C ILE A 58 1.81 -0.86 -10.56
N VAL A 59 2.64 -1.86 -10.86
CA VAL A 59 3.76 -1.69 -11.79
C VAL A 59 3.24 -1.32 -13.17
N SER A 60 3.73 -0.20 -13.68
CA SER A 60 3.47 0.22 -15.06
C SER A 60 4.57 -0.26 -16.00
N ALA A 61 4.23 -0.56 -17.25
CA ALA A 61 5.17 -1.10 -18.24
C ALA A 61 6.33 -0.13 -18.59
N GLY A 62 6.19 1.17 -18.29
CA GLY A 62 7.15 2.20 -18.68
C GLY A 62 8.36 2.36 -17.75
N ASN A 63 8.24 2.00 -16.46
CA ASN A 63 9.34 2.21 -15.50
C ASN A 63 9.28 1.28 -14.26
N PRO A 64 9.48 -0.04 -14.43
CA PRO A 64 9.41 -0.97 -13.32
C PRO A 64 10.47 -0.73 -12.24
N GLN A 65 11.63 -0.13 -12.58
CA GLN A 65 12.75 0.01 -11.65
C GLN A 65 12.46 1.03 -10.53
N ASP A 66 11.65 2.05 -10.81
CA ASP A 66 11.21 3.04 -9.81
C ASP A 66 10.34 2.41 -8.72
N ASP A 67 9.44 1.52 -9.11
CA ASP A 67 8.53 0.81 -8.20
C ASP A 67 9.29 -0.09 -7.22
N TYR A 68 10.30 -0.80 -7.72
CA TYR A 68 11.05 -1.76 -6.91
C TYR A 68 12.14 -1.14 -6.01
N ARG A 69 12.61 0.10 -6.29
CA ARG A 69 13.77 0.67 -5.57
C ARG A 69 13.49 1.99 -4.88
N TYR A 70 13.06 3.02 -5.59
CA TYR A 70 13.00 4.37 -5.02
C TYR A 70 11.80 4.55 -4.08
N LYS A 71 10.64 4.01 -4.43
CA LYS A 71 9.41 4.15 -3.62
C LYS A 71 9.52 3.46 -2.26
N ARG A 72 10.18 2.29 -2.22
CA ARG A 72 10.38 1.50 -1.00
C ARG A 72 11.06 2.31 0.12
N SER A 73 12.15 3.01 -0.18
CA SER A 73 12.85 3.79 0.85
C SER A 73 12.03 4.99 1.32
N GLU A 74 11.26 5.61 0.44
CA GLU A 74 10.39 6.75 0.79
C GLU A 74 9.27 6.35 1.77
N TYR A 75 8.62 5.21 1.53
CA TYR A 75 7.60 4.72 2.46
C TYR A 75 8.18 4.22 3.78
N ALA A 76 9.39 3.64 3.77
CA ALA A 76 10.07 3.20 4.99
C ALA A 76 10.41 4.37 5.93
N VAL A 77 10.93 5.48 5.36
CA VAL A 77 11.21 6.72 6.11
C VAL A 77 9.94 7.32 6.73
N ARG A 78 8.76 7.03 6.16
CA ARG A 78 7.47 7.45 6.70
C ARG A 78 6.79 6.40 7.56
N GLU A 79 7.50 5.33 7.90
CA GLU A 79 7.03 4.28 8.80
C GLU A 79 5.72 3.62 8.33
N VAL A 80 5.50 3.50 7.02
CA VAL A 80 4.34 2.78 6.49
C VAL A 80 4.54 1.29 6.80
N PRO A 81 3.67 0.65 7.62
CA PRO A 81 3.93 -0.69 8.14
C PRO A 81 3.92 -1.76 7.05
N GLU A 82 3.02 -1.62 6.07
CA GLU A 82 3.00 -2.47 4.88
C GLU A 82 2.96 -1.64 3.60
N TYR A 83 3.74 -2.08 2.62
CA TYR A 83 3.79 -1.53 1.26
C TYR A 83 3.67 -2.68 0.26
N TRP A 84 2.72 -2.61 -0.66
CA TRP A 84 2.50 -3.67 -1.64
C TRP A 84 2.84 -3.21 -3.05
N ILE A 85 3.47 -4.10 -3.81
CA ILE A 85 3.74 -3.93 -5.24
C ILE A 85 2.98 -5.01 -6.00
N VAL A 86 2.01 -4.59 -6.81
CA VAL A 86 1.24 -5.47 -7.69
C VAL A 86 1.85 -5.39 -9.10
N ASP A 87 2.42 -6.49 -9.58
CA ASP A 87 3.09 -6.55 -10.88
C ASP A 87 2.24 -7.37 -11.86
N PRO A 88 1.41 -6.72 -12.71
CA PRO A 88 0.57 -7.44 -13.68
C PRO A 88 1.40 -8.09 -14.80
N ILE A 89 2.61 -7.60 -15.08
CA ILE A 89 3.49 -8.15 -16.13
C ILE A 89 4.04 -9.50 -15.69
N LYS A 90 4.33 -9.66 -14.40
CA LYS A 90 4.84 -10.89 -13.81
C LYS A 90 3.78 -11.73 -13.10
N SER A 91 2.53 -11.27 -13.07
CA SER A 91 1.42 -11.88 -12.31
C SER A 91 1.83 -12.19 -10.86
N LYS A 92 2.36 -11.18 -10.17
CA LYS A 92 2.97 -11.31 -8.84
C LYS A 92 2.48 -10.19 -7.91
N VAL A 93 2.32 -10.52 -6.64
CA VAL A 93 2.16 -9.53 -5.57
C VAL A 93 3.35 -9.63 -4.62
N SER A 94 3.95 -8.49 -4.31
CA SER A 94 5.05 -8.36 -3.36
C SER A 94 4.54 -7.63 -2.12
N VAL A 95 4.63 -8.26 -0.96
CA VAL A 95 4.31 -7.64 0.34
C VAL A 95 5.62 -7.24 1.00
N LEU A 96 5.76 -5.95 1.27
CA LEU A 96 6.90 -5.38 1.97
C LEU A 96 6.45 -4.97 3.37
N ARG A 97 6.99 -5.63 4.40
CA ARG A 97 6.68 -5.34 5.81
C ARG A 97 7.80 -4.57 6.47
N LEU A 98 7.51 -3.47 7.15
CA LEU A 98 8.52 -2.67 7.81
C LEU A 98 9.02 -3.35 9.10
N VAL A 99 10.32 -3.58 9.19
CA VAL A 99 11.04 -4.18 10.32
C VAL A 99 12.32 -3.39 10.57
N ASP A 100 12.45 -2.81 11.76
CA ASP A 100 13.64 -2.03 12.17
C ASP A 100 14.05 -0.94 11.15
N GLY A 101 13.06 -0.27 10.54
CA GLY A 101 13.26 0.81 9.56
C GLY A 101 13.55 0.34 8.14
N PHE A 102 13.59 -0.97 7.88
CA PHE A 102 13.76 -1.56 6.56
C PHE A 102 12.60 -2.47 6.22
N TYR A 103 12.21 -2.50 4.95
CA TYR A 103 11.21 -3.48 4.54
C TYR A 103 11.82 -4.88 4.44
N ASP A 104 11.10 -5.89 4.89
CA ASP A 104 11.28 -7.30 4.56
C ASP A 104 10.32 -7.68 3.43
N LEU A 105 10.78 -8.43 2.43
CA LEU A 105 10.05 -8.67 1.18
C LEU A 105 9.60 -10.13 1.08
N THR A 106 8.29 -10.34 0.92
CA THR A 106 7.72 -11.64 0.55
C THR A 106 6.98 -11.54 -0.78
N GLU A 107 7.21 -12.49 -1.67
CA GLU A 107 6.60 -12.52 -3.00
C GLU A 107 5.62 -13.69 -3.15
N PHE A 108 4.46 -13.41 -3.71
CA PHE A 108 3.36 -14.35 -3.95
C PHE A 108 3.04 -14.42 -5.44
N THR A 109 2.70 -15.60 -5.93
CA THR A 109 2.30 -15.86 -7.33
C THR A 109 1.23 -16.97 -7.39
N GLY A 110 0.47 -17.02 -8.49
CA GLY A 110 -0.52 -18.07 -8.75
C GLY A 110 -1.60 -18.16 -7.67
N ASN A 111 -1.90 -19.38 -7.24
CA ASN A 111 -2.93 -19.65 -6.24
C ASN A 111 -2.47 -19.45 -4.78
N LYS A 112 -1.27 -18.93 -4.54
CA LYS A 112 -0.80 -18.65 -3.18
C LYS A 112 -1.65 -17.56 -2.52
N LYS A 113 -2.09 -17.81 -1.29
CA LYS A 113 -2.72 -16.80 -0.43
C LYS A 113 -1.69 -15.73 -0.09
N ILE A 114 -2.06 -14.47 -0.23
CA ILE A 114 -1.25 -13.33 0.18
C ILE A 114 -1.33 -13.24 1.71
N GLU A 115 -0.18 -13.22 2.37
CA GLU A 115 -0.08 -13.10 3.82
C GLU A 115 0.25 -11.65 4.19
N SER A 116 -0.53 -11.10 5.12
CA SER A 116 -0.40 -9.73 5.63
C SER A 116 -0.50 -9.77 7.14
N GLU A 117 0.42 -9.09 7.83
CA GLU A 117 0.36 -8.94 9.28
C GLU A 117 -0.67 -7.89 9.70
N THR A 118 -0.87 -6.87 8.86
CA THR A 118 -1.84 -5.80 9.05
C THR A 118 -3.27 -6.29 8.77
N PHE A 119 -3.44 -7.19 7.80
CA PHE A 119 -4.74 -7.74 7.39
C PHE A 119 -4.75 -9.28 7.48
N PRO A 120 -4.61 -9.89 8.69
CA PRO A 120 -4.43 -11.34 8.83
C PRO A 120 -5.65 -12.16 8.38
N GLU A 121 -6.84 -11.55 8.44
CA GLU A 121 -8.09 -12.16 7.99
C GLU A 121 -8.30 -12.07 6.48
N LEU A 122 -7.44 -11.34 5.75
CA LEU A 122 -7.56 -11.21 4.29
C LEU A 122 -7.32 -12.57 3.63
N ALA A 123 -8.36 -13.09 2.98
CA ALA A 123 -8.33 -14.33 2.22
C ALA A 123 -8.35 -14.01 0.72
N LEU A 124 -7.17 -13.65 0.19
CA LEU A 124 -6.98 -13.27 -1.20
C LEU A 124 -5.78 -13.99 -1.80
N THR A 125 -5.96 -14.65 -2.95
CA THR A 125 -4.85 -15.21 -3.74
C THR A 125 -4.42 -14.27 -4.85
N VAL A 126 -3.22 -14.47 -5.39
CA VAL A 126 -2.71 -13.63 -6.49
C VAL A 126 -3.55 -13.80 -7.76
N GLU A 127 -4.00 -15.02 -8.07
CA GLU A 127 -4.96 -15.26 -9.16
C GLU A 127 -6.26 -14.47 -8.98
N GLN A 128 -6.78 -14.35 -7.76
CA GLN A 128 -7.98 -13.56 -7.48
C GLN A 128 -7.75 -12.05 -7.67
N VAL A 129 -6.53 -11.55 -7.39
CA VAL A 129 -6.16 -10.14 -7.64
C VAL A 129 -6.24 -9.80 -9.14
N PHE A 130 -5.86 -10.74 -9.99
CA PHE A 130 -5.83 -10.55 -11.45
C PHE A 130 -7.06 -11.14 -12.18
N ALA A 131 -8.03 -11.67 -11.43
CA ALA A 131 -9.28 -12.16 -12.00
C ALA A 131 -10.13 -10.98 -12.48
N VAL A 132 -10.72 -11.13 -13.68
CA VAL A 132 -11.64 -10.17 -14.31
C VAL A 132 -13.07 -10.66 -14.18
#